data_AF-A0A354YW19-F1
#
_entry.id   AF-A0A354YW19-F1
#
_cell.length_a   1.000
_cell.length_b   1.000
_cell.length_c   1.000
_cell.angle_alpha   90.00
_cell.angle_beta   90.00
_cell.angle_gamma   90.00
#
_symmetry.space_group_name_H-M   'P 1'
#
loop_
_entity.id
_entity.type
_entity.pdbx_description
1 polymer ?
#
loop_
_entity_poly.entity_id
_entity_poly.type
_entity_poly.pdbx_seq_one_letter_code
_entity_poly.pdbx_strand_id
1 'polypeptide(L)'
;VLGPGSLYSSIIPNLLVEGIGFALARSKARKVYVSNIMTEHGETDSFTAADHLRVIMRYLPESVVEYVIVNNGVIDEGILKRYRGEQAVPVLSNRPVIEAMGIKLIEADLVSDSDLAWHDSEKLARVIMNL
;
A
#
# COMPACT_ATOMS: atom_id res chain seq x y z
N VAL A 1 -10.13 3.83 -3.86
CA VAL A 1 -8.70 3.52 -3.65
C VAL A 1 -8.40 3.75 -2.19
N LEU A 2 -7.69 2.85 -1.52
CA LEU A 2 -7.18 3.00 -0.16
C LEU A 2 -5.69 3.34 -0.27
N GLY A 3 -5.28 4.47 0.31
CA GLY A 3 -3.92 4.98 0.18
C GLY A 3 -3.59 5.58 -1.20
N PRO A 4 -2.31 5.89 -1.47
CA PRO A 4 -1.18 5.73 -0.54
C PRO A 4 -1.30 6.66 0.69
N GLY A 5 -0.61 6.34 1.77
CA GLY A 5 -0.61 7.13 3.01
C GLY A 5 -0.28 6.30 4.24
N SER A 6 0.09 6.97 5.33
CA SER A 6 0.45 6.32 6.59
C SER A 6 -0.65 5.39 7.09
N LEU A 7 -0.27 4.16 7.43
CA LEU A 7 -1.23 3.10 7.70
C LEU A 7 -2.15 3.47 8.87
N TYR A 8 -1.57 3.77 10.04
CA TYR A 8 -2.34 3.97 11.26
C TYR A 8 -2.82 5.42 11.44
N SER A 9 -2.12 6.38 10.86
CA SER A 9 -2.45 7.80 11.00
C SER A 9 -3.25 8.40 9.82
N SER A 10 -3.35 7.71 8.68
CA SER A 10 -4.15 8.17 7.51
C SER A 10 -5.17 7.16 7.01
N ILE A 11 -4.82 5.89 6.81
CA ILE A 11 -5.74 4.90 6.21
C ILE A 11 -6.74 4.37 7.24
N ILE A 12 -6.25 3.76 8.33
CA ILE A 12 -7.10 3.14 9.35
C ILE A 12 -8.10 4.13 9.98
N PRO A 13 -7.77 5.40 10.30
CA PRO A 13 -8.72 6.34 10.88
C PRO A 13 -9.98 6.54 10.01
N ASN A 14 -9.84 6.51 8.69
CA ASN A 14 -10.99 6.60 7.77
C ASN A 14 -11.84 5.33 7.78
N LEU A 15 -11.26 4.15 8.01
CA LEU A 15 -11.98 2.88 8.07
C LEU A 15 -12.73 2.68 9.40
N LEU A 16 -12.29 3.34 10.47
CA LEU A 16 -12.93 3.32 11.78
C LEU A 16 -14.23 4.13 11.84
N VAL A 17 -14.48 5.01 10.87
CA VAL A 17 -15.73 5.78 10.80
C VAL A 17 -16.89 4.81 10.57
N GLU A 18 -17.91 4.92 11.42
CA GLU A 18 -19.09 4.05 11.37
C GLU A 18 -19.72 4.03 9.96
N GLY A 19 -19.99 2.82 9.47
CA GLY A 19 -20.60 2.62 8.16
C GLY A 19 -19.63 2.61 6.97
N ILE A 20 -18.40 3.11 7.08
CA ILE A 20 -17.45 3.12 5.95
C ILE A 20 -17.11 1.70 5.49
N GLY A 21 -16.74 0.80 6.40
CA GLY A 21 -16.42 -0.58 6.06
C GLY A 21 -17.60 -1.30 5.36
N PHE A 22 -18.83 -1.08 5.84
CA PHE A 22 -20.04 -1.64 5.22
C PHE A 22 -20.35 -1.02 3.85
N ALA A 23 -20.17 0.29 3.70
CA ALA A 23 -20.36 0.96 2.42
C ALA A 23 -19.35 0.46 1.37
N LEU A 24 -18.09 0.28 1.76
CA LEU A 24 -17.07 -0.33 0.91
C LEU A 24 -17.46 -1.75 0.51
N ALA A 25 -17.89 -2.60 1.46
CA ALA A 25 -18.29 -3.98 1.18
C ALA A 25 -19.49 -4.09 0.23
N ARG A 26 -20.48 -3.19 0.35
CA ARG A 26 -21.68 -3.19 -0.51
C ARG A 26 -21.45 -2.57 -1.89
N SER A 27 -20.39 -1.78 -2.05
CA SER A 27 -20.08 -1.12 -3.32
C SER A 27 -19.69 -2.14 -4.40
N LYS A 28 -20.14 -1.90 -5.64
CA LYS A 28 -19.70 -2.66 -6.82
C LYS A 28 -18.41 -2.12 -7.45
N ALA A 29 -17.91 -0.98 -6.97
CA ALA A 29 -16.62 -0.46 -7.43
C ALA A 29 -15.50 -1.43 -7.06
N ARG A 30 -14.38 -1.37 -7.79
CA ARG A 30 -13.16 -2.11 -7.44
C ARG A 30 -12.47 -1.48 -6.24
N LYS A 31 -12.03 -2.29 -5.27
CA LYS A 31 -11.31 -1.80 -4.08
C LYS A 31 -9.84 -2.19 -4.22
N VAL A 32 -9.02 -1.15 -4.21
CA VAL A 32 -7.59 -1.24 -4.49
C VAL A 32 -6.87 -0.60 -3.33
N TYR A 33 -5.89 -1.30 -2.77
CA TYR A 33 -4.92 -0.74 -1.84
C TYR A 33 -3.65 -0.36 -2.60
N VAL A 34 -3.13 0.84 -2.37
CA VAL A 34 -1.81 1.29 -2.85
C VAL A 34 -0.85 1.24 -1.68
N SER A 35 0.15 0.35 -1.77
CA SER A 35 1.15 0.16 -0.72
C SER A 35 2.13 1.33 -0.67
N ASN A 36 2.61 1.66 0.53
CA ASN A 36 3.68 2.64 0.68
C ASN A 36 4.98 2.11 0.06
N ILE A 37 5.83 3.00 -0.47
CA ILE A 37 7.12 2.60 -1.07
C ILE A 37 8.11 2.17 0.02
N MET A 38 8.11 2.89 1.15
CA MET A 38 8.99 2.66 2.30
C MET A 38 8.14 2.42 3.55
N THR A 39 8.67 1.65 4.50
CA THR A 39 8.12 1.54 5.85
C THR A 39 8.25 2.87 6.59
N GLU A 40 7.42 3.07 7.60
CA GLU A 40 7.43 4.25 8.45
C GLU A 40 7.82 3.84 9.87
N HIS A 41 8.91 4.42 10.38
CA HIS A 41 9.41 4.10 11.72
C HIS A 41 8.38 4.44 12.79
N GLY A 42 8.09 3.50 13.69
CA GLY A 42 7.08 3.63 14.74
C GLY A 42 5.65 3.31 14.30
N GLU A 43 5.39 3.13 13.00
CA GLU A 43 4.08 2.72 12.48
C GLU A 43 4.14 1.33 11.82
N THR A 44 5.05 1.13 10.87
CA THR A 44 5.09 -0.05 9.97
C THR A 44 6.49 -0.66 9.88
N ASP A 45 7.26 -0.61 10.96
CA ASP A 45 8.61 -1.16 11.03
C ASP A 45 8.67 -2.59 10.49
N SER A 46 9.47 -2.80 9.44
CA SER A 46 9.66 -4.10 8.77
C SER A 46 8.40 -4.73 8.15
N PHE A 47 7.32 -3.97 7.97
CA PHE A 47 6.11 -4.50 7.35
C PHE A 47 6.31 -4.79 5.85
N THR A 48 5.77 -5.92 5.41
CA THR A 48 5.50 -6.19 4.00
C THR A 48 4.14 -5.59 3.58
N ALA A 49 3.86 -5.49 2.29
CA ALA A 49 2.54 -5.10 1.79
C ALA A 49 1.45 -6.09 2.28
N ALA A 50 1.80 -7.36 2.42
CA ALA A 50 0.93 -8.35 3.05
C ALA A 50 0.60 -8.03 4.51
N ASP A 51 1.54 -7.49 5.28
CA ASP A 51 1.28 -7.08 6.67
C ASP A 51 0.37 -5.85 6.74
N HIS A 52 0.55 -4.88 5.84
CA HIS A 52 -0.39 -3.76 5.69
C HIS A 52 -1.80 -4.26 5.38
N LEU A 53 -1.94 -5.18 4.43
CA LEU A 53 -3.23 -5.79 4.08
C LEU A 53 -3.87 -6.51 5.27
N ARG A 54 -3.10 -7.28 6.05
CA ARG A 54 -3.61 -7.91 7.27
C ARG A 54 -4.20 -6.90 8.24
N VAL A 55 -3.54 -5.77 8.42
CA VAL A 55 -4.04 -4.70 9.31
C VAL A 55 -5.31 -4.08 8.72
N ILE A 56 -5.29 -3.68 7.45
CA ILE A 56 -6.45 -3.07 6.77
C ILE A 56 -7.68 -3.99 6.85
N MET A 57 -7.50 -5.29 6.56
CA MET A 57 -8.58 -6.27 6.55
C MET A 57 -9.16 -6.54 7.94
N ARG A 58 -8.47 -6.23 9.05
CA ARG A 58 -9.08 -6.32 10.40
C ARG A 58 -10.19 -5.30 10.62
N TYR A 59 -10.18 -4.19 9.88
CA TYR A 59 -11.16 -3.12 10.01
C TYR A 59 -12.23 -3.14 8.92
N LEU A 60 -12.17 -4.12 8.02
CA LEU A 60 -13.13 -4.30 6.93
C LEU A 60 -13.86 -5.63 7.09
N PRO A 61 -15.11 -5.73 6.61
CA PRO A 61 -15.73 -7.03 6.37
C PRO A 61 -14.86 -7.91 5.46
N GLU A 62 -15.07 -9.24 5.49
CA GLU A 62 -14.26 -10.18 4.72
C GLU A 62 -14.24 -9.85 3.20
N SER A 63 -13.07 -10.04 2.59
CA SER A 63 -12.84 -9.95 1.13
C SER A 63 -13.18 -8.61 0.45
N VAL A 64 -13.06 -7.49 1.18
CA VAL A 64 -13.34 -6.15 0.60
C VAL A 64 -12.25 -5.70 -0.37
N VAL A 65 -10.96 -5.92 -0.06
CA VAL A 65 -9.84 -5.49 -0.92
C VAL A 65 -9.59 -6.55 -1.99
N GLU A 66 -9.60 -6.14 -3.26
CA GLU A 66 -9.47 -7.05 -4.41
C GLU A 66 -8.08 -6.99 -5.05
N TYR A 67 -7.47 -5.80 -5.02
CA TYR A 67 -6.16 -5.54 -5.64
C TYR A 67 -5.24 -4.84 -4.65
N VAL A 68 -3.95 -5.15 -4.75
CA VAL A 68 -2.88 -4.38 -4.13
C VAL A 68 -1.86 -3.98 -5.19
N ILE A 69 -1.48 -2.70 -5.17
CA ILE A 69 -0.43 -2.14 -6.02
C ILE A 69 0.81 -1.94 -5.14
N VAL A 70 1.95 -2.50 -5.55
CA VAL A 70 3.23 -2.42 -4.83
C VAL A 70 4.33 -1.94 -5.77
N ASN A 71 5.21 -1.07 -5.29
CA ASN A 71 6.36 -0.62 -6.06
C ASN A 71 7.37 -1.76 -6.27
N ASN A 72 7.82 -1.96 -7.50
CA ASN A 72 9.01 -2.74 -7.84
C ASN A 72 10.10 -1.92 -8.57
N GLY A 73 9.90 -0.61 -8.67
CA GLY A 73 10.87 0.33 -9.21
C GLY A 73 12.13 0.40 -8.35
N VAL A 74 13.26 0.66 -9.00
CA VAL A 74 14.57 0.76 -8.33
C VAL A 74 14.67 2.12 -7.66
N ILE A 75 14.95 2.13 -6.36
CA ILE A 75 15.20 3.34 -5.58
C ILE A 75 16.71 3.57 -5.54
N ASP A 76 17.15 4.79 -5.80
CA ASP A 76 18.56 5.17 -5.73
C ASP A 76 19.19 4.83 -4.36
N GLU A 77 20.43 4.32 -4.36
CA GLU A 77 21.11 3.90 -3.14
C GLU A 77 21.39 5.06 -2.17
N GLY A 78 21.59 6.29 -2.67
CA GLY A 78 21.73 7.48 -1.86
C GLY A 78 20.43 7.78 -1.09
N ILE A 79 19.29 7.67 -1.76
CA ILE A 79 17.96 7.78 -1.14
C ILE A 79 17.76 6.66 -0.11
N LEU A 80 18.02 5.40 -0.47
CA LEU A 80 17.90 4.27 0.45
C LEU A 80 18.76 4.45 1.70
N LYS A 81 20.00 4.95 1.55
CA LYS A 81 20.88 5.22 2.68
C LYS A 81 20.31 6.26 3.64
N ARG A 82 19.67 7.31 3.12
CA ARG A 82 18.98 8.32 3.93
C ARG A 82 17.82 7.68 4.71
N TYR A 83 16.93 6.96 4.04
CA TYR A 83 15.78 6.30 4.69
C TYR A 83 16.20 5.25 5.73
N ARG A 84 17.29 4.49 5.48
CA ARG A 84 17.86 3.57 6.49
C ARG A 84 18.31 4.32 7.75
N GLY A 85 18.82 5.55 7.62
CA GLY A 85 19.15 6.42 8.76
C GLY A 85 17.92 6.84 9.58
N GLU A 86 16.75 6.87 8.94
CA GLU A 86 15.44 7.12 9.56
C GLU A 86 14.74 5.80 9.98
N GLN A 87 15.45 4.66 9.95
CA GLN A 87 14.93 3.32 10.25
C GLN A 87 13.81 2.85 9.30
N ALA A 88 13.75 3.41 8.10
CA ALA A 88 12.81 3.04 7.05
C ALA A 88 13.48 2.17 5.97
N VAL A 89 12.77 1.13 5.52
CA VAL A 89 13.22 0.19 4.47
C VAL A 89 12.14 0.05 3.40
N PRO A 90 12.48 -0.39 2.17
CA PRO A 90 11.46 -0.63 1.14
C PRO A 90 10.42 -1.66 1.57
N VAL A 91 9.15 -1.40 1.28
CA VAL A 91 8.05 -2.34 1.55
C VAL A 91 8.09 -3.44 0.50
N LEU A 92 8.33 -4.67 0.94
CA LEU A 92 8.30 -5.85 0.07
C LEU A 92 6.87 -6.38 -0.08
N SER A 93 6.52 -6.93 -1.25
CA SER A 93 5.15 -7.43 -1.49
C SER A 93 4.79 -8.63 -0.59
N ASN A 94 5.65 -9.63 -0.49
CA ASN A 94 5.33 -10.97 0.02
C ASN A 94 4.20 -11.65 -0.77
N ARG A 95 4.46 -11.84 -2.07
CA ARG A 95 3.55 -12.44 -3.06
C ARG A 95 2.81 -13.71 -2.59
N PRO A 96 3.46 -14.75 -2.05
CA PRO A 96 2.74 -15.99 -1.67
C PRO A 96 1.64 -15.74 -0.64
N VAL A 97 1.86 -14.80 0.29
CA VAL A 97 0.87 -14.45 1.31
C VAL A 97 -0.29 -13.66 0.70
N ILE A 98 0.00 -12.69 -0.17
CA ILE A 98 -1.05 -11.88 -0.84
C ILE A 98 -1.95 -12.77 -1.71
N GLU A 99 -1.35 -13.68 -2.49
CA GLU A 99 -2.11 -14.60 -3.33
C GLU A 99 -2.95 -15.57 -2.49
N ALA A 100 -2.43 -16.04 -1.35
CA ALA A 100 -3.20 -16.86 -0.41
C ALA A 100 -4.38 -16.12 0.26
N MET A 101 -4.34 -14.78 0.33
CA MET A 101 -5.49 -13.95 0.75
C MET A 101 -6.55 -13.80 -0.34
N GLY A 102 -6.31 -14.32 -1.56
CA GLY A 102 -7.19 -14.13 -2.72
C GLY A 102 -7.11 -12.73 -3.33
N ILE A 103 -6.08 -11.95 -2.99
CA ILE A 103 -5.88 -10.58 -3.47
C ILE A 103 -4.97 -10.59 -4.69
N LYS A 104 -5.32 -9.81 -5.71
CA LYS A 104 -4.50 -9.68 -6.93
C LYS A 104 -3.36 -8.69 -6.69
N LEU A 105 -2.12 -9.19 -6.77
CA LEU A 105 -0.91 -8.38 -6.67
C LEU A 105 -0.53 -7.78 -8.02
N ILE A 106 -0.35 -6.45 -8.04
CA ILE A 106 0.19 -5.69 -9.16
C ILE A 106 1.50 -5.05 -8.70
N GLU A 107 2.58 -5.41 -9.40
CA GLU A 107 3.91 -4.84 -9.18
C GLU A 107 4.27 -3.97 -10.38
N ALA A 108 4.64 -2.72 -10.12
CA ALA A 108 5.00 -1.76 -11.15
C ALA A 108 6.08 -0.80 -10.65
N ASP A 109 6.82 -0.19 -11.57
CA ASP A 109 7.67 0.94 -11.23
C ASP A 109 6.77 2.12 -10.90
N LEU A 110 6.79 2.52 -9.62
CA LEU A 110 5.95 3.58 -9.09
C LEU A 110 6.77 4.69 -8.47
N VAL A 111 8.10 4.58 -8.41
CA VAL A 111 8.92 5.61 -7.78
C VAL A 111 9.10 6.80 -8.73
N SER A 112 9.01 8.01 -8.17
CA SER A 112 9.29 9.27 -8.88
C SER A 112 10.78 9.48 -9.10
N ASP A 113 11.15 10.30 -10.08
CA ASP A 113 12.53 10.74 -10.30
C ASP A 113 12.98 11.85 -9.31
N SER A 114 12.29 12.01 -8.19
CA SER A 114 12.64 13.00 -7.15
C SER A 114 13.70 12.47 -6.19
N ASP A 115 14.26 13.35 -5.36
CA ASP A 115 15.20 12.98 -4.29
C ASP A 115 14.53 12.25 -3.10
N LEU A 116 13.26 11.85 -3.24
CA LEU A 116 12.46 11.16 -2.24
C LEU A 116 11.88 9.86 -2.81
N ALA A 117 11.71 8.86 -1.96
CA ALA A 117 11.08 7.59 -2.32
C ALA A 117 9.54 7.73 -2.35
N TRP A 118 9.04 8.63 -3.20
CA TRP A 118 7.63 8.94 -3.36
C TRP A 118 7.04 8.31 -4.62
N HIS A 119 5.72 8.15 -4.60
CA HIS A 119 4.99 7.70 -5.77
C HIS A 119 5.04 8.76 -6.88
N ASP A 120 5.38 8.32 -8.08
CA ASP A 120 5.11 9.06 -9.30
C ASP A 120 3.59 9.05 -9.59
N SER A 121 3.00 10.23 -9.64
CA SER A 121 1.54 10.38 -9.78
C SER A 121 1.03 9.87 -11.13
N GLU A 122 1.80 10.03 -12.21
CA GLU A 122 1.39 9.57 -13.55
C GLU A 122 1.56 8.06 -13.73
N LYS A 123 2.66 7.48 -13.23
CA LYS A 123 2.85 6.02 -13.22
C LYS A 123 1.74 5.36 -12.40
N LEU A 124 1.47 5.84 -11.19
CA LEU A 124 0.43 5.29 -10.34
C LEU A 124 -0.97 5.44 -10.95
N ALA A 125 -1.30 6.62 -11.50
CA ALA A 125 -2.60 6.82 -12.15
C ALA A 125 -2.80 5.87 -13.34
N ARG A 126 -1.77 5.67 -14.18
CA ARG A 126 -1.83 4.70 -15.30
C ARG A 126 -2.10 3.29 -14.82
N VAL A 127 -1.45 2.83 -13.74
CA VAL A 127 -1.70 1.51 -13.18
C VAL A 127 -3.15 1.38 -12.70
N ILE A 128 -3.66 2.37 -11.96
CA ILE A 128 -5.04 2.36 -11.43
C ILE A 128 -6.07 2.38 -12.57
N MET A 129 -5.85 3.17 -13.62
CA MET A 129 -6.77 3.30 -14.76
C MET A 129 -6.82 2.04 -15.64
N ASN A 130 -5.80 1.19 -15.58
CA ASN A 130 -5.69 -0.06 -16.35
C ASN A 130 -6.15 -1.31 -15.59
N LEU A 131 -6.65 -1.16 -14.36
CA LEU A 131 -7.33 -2.24 -13.64
C LEU A 131 -8.58 -2.67 -14.40
#